data_AF-A0A3D1A4D2-F1
#
_entry.id   AF-A0A3D1A4D2-F1
#
_cell.length_a   1.000
_cell.length_b   1.000
_cell.length_c   1.000
_cell.angle_alpha   90.00
_cell.angle_beta   90.00
_cell.angle_gamma   90.00
#
_symmetry.space_group_name_H-M   'P 1'
#
loop_
_entity.id
_entity.type
_entity.pdbx_description
1 polymer ?
#
loop_
_entity_poly.entity_id
_entity_poly.type
_entity_poly.pdbx_seq_one_letter_code
_entity_poly.pdbx_strand_id
1 'polypeptide(L)'
;MKNNGGKDSALVWRKAAVLGSLWAASEILLGSFLHNAHIPFSGEFLTAVGIAIMIAGHRLWPERGLLWRAGLVCAAMKSVSPSAVIFGPMFAISAEGFLAEAGVRLLGANPAGYVLAGGLAMCGTLGYKLLRLFMVYGPDTVGVYLRGVEWLRGIGFSGAGDWTPLAAAAGLYFLAGGAAALAGLAAGATKLAPASEAGRHSVKRPPAAAGECRSYSPWALAAHAIFVAAVMAAGRRLDPWSLAGLAGIYACICVTLYPRAAGLIKRAGLWTGVLAASVTAGLVLGSAGAGLYMALRAFLLTMGFAAIGEELLNPVIRRLVERVFGKIFFDTLEYAFASLPGVLAGLPRGKEFFRRPLAALGAAVALAPHLLERTRRQVFLITGGHGSGKSELVAELARLLRAAGKKPGGICAAGLWENGVRSGFDLVNLADGARQPLCRREPGGTVRAGEFRFYDDGLAAGRAALSAGALAGADAVFIDEVGFLELEGGGWAPQLSEVLGAGGPPAVLAVRDYLLEKVMARWRLRPSAVWKTGKIAPAAALEALTASTPAL
;
A
#
# COMPACT_ATOMS: atom_id res chain seq x y z
N MET A 1 -22.84 3.94 -27.67
CA MET A 1 -22.08 2.86 -26.99
C MET A 1 -21.32 3.48 -25.83
N LYS A 2 -21.78 3.27 -24.59
CA LYS A 2 -21.25 3.92 -23.38
C LYS A 2 -19.91 3.27 -22.98
N ASN A 3 -19.02 4.11 -22.47
CA ASN A 3 -17.63 3.87 -22.10
C ASN A 3 -17.48 2.88 -20.92
N ASN A 4 -17.83 1.59 -21.12
CA ASN A 4 -17.77 0.54 -20.08
C ASN A 4 -16.32 0.13 -19.69
N GLY A 5 -15.34 0.32 -20.56
CA GLY A 5 -13.95 -0.11 -20.32
C GLY A 5 -13.28 0.56 -19.10
N GLY A 6 -13.72 1.76 -18.70
CA GLY A 6 -13.20 2.45 -17.53
C GLY A 6 -13.65 1.87 -16.18
N LYS A 7 -14.91 1.38 -16.11
CA LYS A 7 -15.46 0.78 -14.88
C LYS A 7 -14.88 -0.60 -14.61
N ASP A 8 -14.74 -1.41 -15.66
CA ASP A 8 -14.20 -2.77 -15.55
C ASP A 8 -12.71 -2.74 -15.14
N SER A 9 -11.93 -1.82 -15.72
CA SER A 9 -10.53 -1.62 -15.33
C SER A 9 -10.38 -1.18 -13.86
N ALA A 10 -11.22 -0.28 -13.38
CA ALA A 10 -11.21 0.17 -11.99
C ALA A 10 -11.55 -0.96 -11.01
N LEU A 11 -12.46 -1.87 -11.38
CA LEU A 11 -12.81 -3.03 -10.56
C LEU A 11 -11.64 -4.03 -10.48
N VAL A 12 -10.97 -4.32 -11.61
CA VAL A 12 -9.79 -5.21 -11.62
C VAL A 12 -8.66 -4.64 -10.76
N TRP A 13 -8.45 -3.33 -10.79
CA TRP A 13 -7.49 -2.68 -9.90
C TRP A 13 -7.88 -2.81 -8.41
N ARG A 14 -9.15 -2.66 -8.05
CA ARG A 14 -9.61 -2.91 -6.66
C ARG A 14 -9.40 -4.36 -6.23
N LYS A 15 -9.72 -5.34 -7.09
CA LYS A 15 -9.43 -6.76 -6.87
C LYS A 15 -7.91 -6.98 -6.65
N ALA A 16 -7.08 -6.37 -7.50
CA ALA A 16 -5.63 -6.41 -7.36
C ALA A 16 -5.14 -5.76 -6.07
N ALA A 17 -5.82 -4.71 -5.59
CA ALA A 17 -5.52 -4.04 -4.33
C ALA A 17 -5.65 -4.99 -3.14
N VAL A 18 -6.73 -5.77 -3.11
CA VAL A 18 -7.01 -6.75 -2.05
C VAL A 18 -6.01 -7.90 -2.11
N LEU A 19 -5.78 -8.48 -3.28
CA LEU A 19 -4.81 -9.58 -3.41
C LEU A 19 -3.38 -9.12 -3.13
N GLY A 20 -3.02 -7.94 -3.62
CA GLY A 20 -1.72 -7.31 -3.37
C GLY A 20 -1.51 -6.96 -1.89
N SER A 21 -2.55 -6.53 -1.16
CA SER A 21 -2.46 -6.28 0.28
C SER A 21 -2.36 -7.56 1.10
N LEU A 22 -3.04 -8.63 0.69
CA LEU A 22 -2.88 -9.96 1.29
C LEU A 22 -1.45 -10.50 1.11
N TRP A 23 -0.92 -10.40 -0.11
CA TRP A 23 0.47 -10.77 -0.37
C TRP A 23 1.45 -9.89 0.42
N ALA A 24 1.28 -8.56 0.42
CA ALA A 24 2.12 -7.64 1.19
C ALA A 24 2.08 -7.92 2.69
N ALA A 25 0.90 -8.24 3.24
CA ALA A 25 0.76 -8.62 4.65
C ALA A 25 1.59 -9.87 4.98
N SER A 26 1.55 -10.90 4.12
CA SER A 26 2.39 -12.10 4.29
C SER A 26 3.88 -11.76 4.21
N GLU A 27 4.30 -10.90 3.27
CA GLU A 27 5.68 -10.44 3.11
C GLU A 27 6.21 -9.69 4.34
N ILE A 28 5.37 -8.87 4.96
CA ILE A 28 5.76 -8.07 6.13
C ILE A 28 5.78 -8.93 7.39
N LEU A 29 4.71 -9.67 7.66
CA LEU A 29 4.57 -10.46 8.89
C LEU A 29 5.47 -11.71 8.87
N LEU A 30 5.35 -12.52 7.83
CA LEU A 30 6.09 -13.77 7.73
C LEU A 30 7.56 -13.49 7.40
N GLY A 31 7.83 -12.49 6.57
CA GLY A 31 9.21 -12.13 6.22
C GLY A 31 10.01 -11.64 7.42
N SER A 32 9.42 -10.79 8.28
CA SER A 32 10.09 -10.36 9.52
C SER A 32 10.31 -11.53 10.48
N PHE A 33 9.33 -12.43 10.61
CA PHE A 33 9.48 -13.64 11.42
C PHE A 33 10.61 -14.55 10.91
N LEU A 34 10.62 -14.89 9.62
CA LEU A 34 11.62 -15.78 9.02
C LEU A 34 13.03 -15.20 9.10
N HIS A 35 13.16 -13.88 8.92
CA HIS A 35 14.45 -13.20 9.02
C HIS A 35 14.98 -13.21 10.46
N ASN A 36 14.10 -12.94 11.44
CA ASN A 36 14.46 -13.00 12.85
C ASN A 36 14.78 -14.43 13.33
N ALA A 37 14.14 -15.44 12.72
CA ALA A 37 14.41 -16.85 12.99
C ALA A 37 15.64 -17.39 12.24
N HIS A 38 16.32 -16.55 11.43
CA HIS A 38 17.47 -16.94 10.60
C HIS A 38 17.21 -18.17 9.71
N ILE A 39 15.97 -18.33 9.22
CA ILE A 39 15.60 -19.46 8.36
C ILE A 39 16.24 -19.28 6.97
N PRO A 40 17.00 -20.28 6.46
CA PRO A 40 17.58 -20.21 5.13
C PRO A 40 16.49 -20.23 4.05
N PHE A 41 16.78 -19.63 2.88
CA PHE A 41 15.84 -19.56 1.75
C PHE A 41 14.50 -18.86 2.07
N SER A 42 14.51 -17.95 3.04
CA SER A 42 13.32 -17.17 3.43
C SER A 42 12.70 -16.42 2.26
N GLY A 43 13.50 -15.94 1.31
CA GLY A 43 13.02 -15.30 0.07
C GLY A 43 12.19 -16.25 -0.80
N GLU A 44 12.71 -17.43 -1.13
CA GLU A 44 11.99 -18.42 -1.93
C GLU A 44 10.71 -18.91 -1.25
N PHE A 45 10.75 -19.07 0.07
CA PHE A 45 9.56 -19.45 0.83
C PHE A 45 8.48 -18.35 0.76
N LEU A 46 8.87 -17.08 0.84
CA LEU A 46 7.94 -15.97 0.67
C LEU A 46 7.37 -15.90 -0.75
N THR A 47 8.21 -16.13 -1.78
CA THR A 47 7.74 -16.26 -3.17
C THR A 47 6.73 -17.41 -3.31
N ALA A 48 6.96 -18.57 -2.68
CA ALA A 48 6.02 -19.69 -2.70
C ALA A 48 4.65 -19.31 -2.10
N VAL A 49 4.66 -18.60 -0.96
CA VAL A 49 3.44 -18.07 -0.34
C VAL A 49 2.74 -17.06 -1.26
N GLY A 50 3.50 -16.15 -1.88
CA GLY A 50 3.01 -15.19 -2.85
C GLY A 50 2.33 -15.86 -4.06
N ILE A 51 2.96 -16.89 -4.62
CA ILE A 51 2.39 -17.73 -5.69
C ILE A 51 1.07 -18.34 -5.23
N ALA A 52 1.04 -18.98 -4.06
CA ALA A 52 -0.18 -19.61 -3.56
C ALA A 52 -1.33 -18.60 -3.41
N ILE A 53 -1.06 -17.41 -2.87
CA ILE A 53 -2.04 -16.31 -2.74
C ILE A 53 -2.52 -15.83 -4.12
N MET A 54 -1.61 -15.59 -5.05
CA MET A 54 -1.92 -15.14 -6.41
C MET A 54 -2.82 -16.13 -7.14
N ILE A 55 -2.48 -17.42 -7.11
CA ILE A 55 -3.21 -18.48 -7.80
C ILE A 55 -4.59 -18.70 -7.17
N ALA A 56 -4.68 -18.74 -5.83
CA ALA A 56 -5.95 -18.84 -5.13
C ALA A 56 -6.85 -17.62 -5.41
N GLY A 57 -6.28 -16.41 -5.41
CA GLY A 57 -7.00 -15.17 -5.71
C GLY A 57 -7.47 -15.07 -7.16
N HIS A 58 -6.65 -15.50 -8.13
CA HIS A 58 -7.03 -15.52 -9.54
C HIS A 58 -8.10 -16.58 -9.83
N ARG A 59 -8.16 -17.67 -9.04
CA ARG A 59 -9.27 -18.62 -9.11
C ARG A 59 -10.60 -18.00 -8.68
N LEU A 60 -10.59 -17.10 -7.68
CA LEU A 60 -11.77 -16.33 -7.29
C LEU A 60 -12.18 -15.32 -8.38
N TRP A 61 -11.18 -14.66 -9.00
CA TRP A 61 -11.41 -13.65 -10.03
C TRP A 61 -10.51 -13.92 -11.26
N PRO A 62 -10.96 -14.74 -12.22
CA PRO A 62 -10.17 -15.09 -13.40
C PRO A 62 -10.16 -13.95 -14.44
N GLU A 63 -9.59 -12.81 -14.05
CA GLU A 63 -9.59 -11.56 -14.79
C GLU A 63 -8.22 -11.29 -15.40
N ARG A 64 -8.20 -10.86 -16.67
CA ARG A 64 -6.95 -10.58 -17.37
C ARG A 64 -6.18 -9.43 -16.71
N GLY A 65 -4.93 -9.71 -16.39
CA GLY A 65 -4.02 -8.75 -15.81
C GLY A 65 -4.21 -8.52 -14.31
N LEU A 66 -4.92 -9.40 -13.61
CA LEU A 66 -5.06 -9.29 -12.16
C LEU A 66 -3.71 -9.56 -11.46
N LEU A 67 -2.93 -10.55 -11.93
CA LEU A 67 -1.73 -11.02 -11.25
C LEU A 67 -0.59 -10.00 -11.26
N TRP A 68 -0.27 -9.42 -12.42
CA TRP A 68 0.78 -8.40 -12.49
C TRP A 68 0.41 -7.12 -11.72
N ARG A 69 -0.87 -6.74 -11.70
CA ARG A 69 -1.36 -5.60 -10.91
C ARG A 69 -1.24 -5.88 -9.41
N ALA A 70 -1.58 -7.09 -8.96
CA ALA A 70 -1.42 -7.49 -7.57
C ALA A 70 0.06 -7.48 -7.15
N GLY A 71 0.96 -7.94 -8.01
CA GLY A 71 2.41 -7.85 -7.79
C GLY A 71 2.93 -6.41 -7.67
N LEU A 72 2.48 -5.51 -8.55
CA LEU A 72 2.83 -4.08 -8.43
C LEU A 72 2.30 -3.45 -7.15
N VAL A 73 1.05 -3.75 -6.76
CA VAL A 73 0.48 -3.27 -5.49
C VAL A 73 1.30 -3.81 -4.31
N CYS A 74 1.61 -5.10 -4.28
CA CYS A 74 2.41 -5.71 -3.23
C CYS A 74 3.79 -5.04 -3.11
N ALA A 75 4.49 -4.88 -4.24
CA ALA A 75 5.79 -4.23 -4.29
C ALA A 75 5.73 -2.79 -3.77
N ALA A 76 4.72 -2.01 -4.18
CA ALA A 76 4.52 -0.65 -3.70
C ALA A 76 4.16 -0.59 -2.20
N MET A 77 3.38 -1.54 -1.68
CA MET A 77 3.11 -1.60 -0.25
C MET A 77 4.36 -1.96 0.57
N LYS A 78 5.20 -2.85 0.05
CA LYS A 78 6.50 -3.18 0.66
C LYS A 78 7.43 -1.98 0.68
N SER A 79 7.31 -1.05 -0.27
CA SER A 79 8.14 0.17 -0.33
C SER A 79 7.86 1.18 0.79
N VAL A 80 6.69 1.10 1.41
CA VAL A 80 6.29 1.93 2.56
C VAL A 80 6.70 1.28 3.88
N SER A 81 7.20 0.03 3.85
CA SER A 81 7.75 -0.65 5.03
C SER A 81 9.06 0.02 5.50
N PRO A 82 9.32 0.16 6.81
CA PRO A 82 10.52 0.82 7.36
C PRO A 82 11.88 0.19 7.01
N SER A 83 11.94 -0.88 6.22
CA SER A 83 13.17 -1.63 5.96
C SER A 83 14.10 -0.92 4.96
N ALA A 84 15.34 -0.68 5.37
CA ALA A 84 16.32 0.22 4.75
C ALA A 84 16.91 -0.17 3.36
N VAL A 85 16.37 -1.18 2.64
CA VAL A 85 16.86 -1.59 1.31
C VAL A 85 15.66 -1.97 0.42
N ILE A 86 15.05 -0.96 -0.21
CA ILE A 86 13.66 -1.05 -0.69
C ILE A 86 13.55 -1.57 -2.14
N PHE A 87 14.48 -1.23 -3.04
CA PHE A 87 14.29 -1.46 -4.48
C PHE A 87 14.45 -2.91 -4.96
N GLY A 88 15.38 -3.67 -4.37
CA GLY A 88 15.67 -5.03 -4.83
C GLY A 88 14.47 -5.99 -4.72
N PRO A 89 13.91 -6.16 -3.51
CA PRO A 89 12.72 -6.98 -3.31
C PRO A 89 11.50 -6.51 -4.10
N MET A 90 11.32 -5.21 -4.32
CA MET A 90 10.21 -4.68 -5.12
C MET A 90 10.26 -5.12 -6.57
N PHE A 91 11.44 -5.08 -7.19
CA PHE A 91 11.61 -5.52 -8.58
C PHE A 91 11.33 -7.02 -8.71
N ALA A 92 11.82 -7.82 -7.75
CA ALA A 92 11.56 -9.26 -7.71
C ALA A 92 10.06 -9.57 -7.61
N ILE A 93 9.35 -9.00 -6.63
CA ILE A 93 7.90 -9.20 -6.43
C ILE A 93 7.08 -8.76 -7.65
N SER A 94 7.45 -7.62 -8.26
CA SER A 94 6.79 -7.14 -9.47
C SER A 94 6.99 -8.12 -10.62
N ALA A 95 8.22 -8.58 -10.84
CA ALA A 95 8.56 -9.55 -11.88
C ALA A 95 7.84 -10.90 -11.68
N GLU A 96 7.73 -11.38 -10.44
CA GLU A 96 6.97 -12.59 -10.09
C GLU A 96 5.50 -12.46 -10.54
N GLY A 97 4.85 -11.31 -10.30
CA GLY A 97 3.48 -11.05 -10.77
C GLY A 97 3.34 -11.02 -12.30
N PHE A 98 4.31 -10.42 -13.01
CA PHE A 98 4.33 -10.42 -14.49
C PHE A 98 4.55 -11.81 -15.07
N LEU A 99 5.46 -12.60 -14.49
CA LEU A 99 5.76 -13.96 -14.93
C LEU A 99 4.59 -14.92 -14.65
N ALA A 100 3.93 -14.76 -13.50
CA ALA A 100 2.72 -15.51 -13.18
C ALA A 100 1.59 -15.18 -14.18
N GLU A 101 1.36 -13.90 -14.49
CA GLU A 101 0.40 -13.50 -15.53
C GLU A 101 0.75 -14.11 -16.89
N ALA A 102 2.02 -14.09 -17.29
CA ALA A 102 2.47 -14.68 -18.55
C ALA A 102 2.17 -16.18 -18.60
N GLY A 103 2.43 -16.93 -17.52
CA GLY A 103 2.12 -18.35 -17.43
C GLY A 103 0.62 -18.64 -17.59
N VAL A 104 -0.24 -17.90 -16.89
CA VAL A 104 -1.70 -18.05 -17.02
C VAL A 104 -2.19 -17.64 -18.42
N ARG A 105 -1.57 -16.64 -19.06
CA ARG A 105 -1.95 -16.23 -20.44
C ARG A 105 -1.59 -17.27 -21.49
N LEU A 106 -0.49 -17.99 -21.31
CA LEU A 106 -0.02 -18.97 -22.28
C LEU A 106 -0.90 -20.22 -22.31
N LEU A 107 -1.28 -20.75 -21.15
CA LEU A 107 -2.04 -22.02 -21.05
C LEU A 107 -3.47 -21.85 -20.54
N GLY A 108 -3.89 -20.65 -20.18
CA GLY A 108 -5.23 -20.34 -19.67
C GLY A 108 -5.39 -20.51 -18.15
N ALA A 109 -6.57 -20.15 -17.64
CA ALA A 109 -6.94 -20.21 -16.22
C ALA A 109 -7.34 -21.65 -15.79
N ASN A 110 -6.47 -22.63 -16.05
CA ASN A 110 -6.64 -24.04 -15.70
C ASN A 110 -5.42 -24.52 -14.87
N PRO A 111 -5.45 -25.73 -14.27
CA PRO A 111 -4.35 -26.21 -13.44
C PRO A 111 -2.98 -26.19 -14.13
N ALA A 112 -2.90 -26.49 -15.43
CA ALA A 112 -1.66 -26.46 -16.17
C ALA A 112 -1.10 -25.03 -16.31
N GLY A 113 -1.94 -24.05 -16.61
CA GLY A 113 -1.54 -22.64 -16.65
C GLY A 113 -1.16 -22.08 -15.29
N TYR A 114 -1.80 -22.54 -14.22
CA TYR A 114 -1.41 -22.15 -12.86
C TYR A 114 -0.08 -22.77 -12.41
N VAL A 115 0.19 -24.04 -12.76
CA VAL A 115 1.50 -24.67 -12.52
C VAL A 115 2.59 -23.95 -13.31
N LEU A 116 2.34 -23.62 -14.58
CA LEU A 116 3.27 -22.84 -15.39
C LEU A 116 3.50 -21.45 -14.77
N ALA A 117 2.45 -20.76 -14.34
CA ALA A 117 2.55 -19.46 -13.69
C ALA A 117 3.40 -19.51 -12.41
N GLY A 118 3.15 -20.47 -11.53
CA GLY A 118 3.95 -20.65 -10.31
C GLY A 118 5.40 -21.02 -10.59
N GLY A 119 5.62 -21.94 -11.54
CA GLY A 119 6.96 -22.35 -11.96
C GLY A 119 7.76 -21.18 -12.53
N LEU A 120 7.18 -20.39 -13.45
CA LEU A 120 7.82 -19.21 -14.03
C LEU A 120 8.10 -18.13 -12.98
N ALA A 121 7.16 -17.86 -12.06
CA ALA A 121 7.35 -16.88 -11.00
C ALA A 121 8.53 -17.26 -10.10
N MET A 122 8.60 -18.52 -9.65
CA MET A 122 9.70 -19.02 -8.82
C MET A 122 11.04 -19.01 -9.58
N CYS A 123 11.06 -19.46 -10.85
CA CYS A 123 12.25 -19.33 -11.70
C CYS A 123 12.69 -17.87 -11.89
N GLY A 124 11.75 -16.93 -11.89
CA GLY A 124 12.02 -15.49 -11.89
C GLY A 124 12.88 -15.05 -10.71
N THR A 125 12.64 -15.62 -9.52
CA THR A 125 13.46 -15.38 -8.31
C THR A 125 14.89 -15.86 -8.50
N LEU A 126 15.10 -17.05 -9.10
CA LEU A 126 16.44 -17.54 -9.47
C LEU A 126 17.11 -16.60 -10.49
N GLY A 127 16.38 -16.19 -11.54
CA GLY A 127 16.87 -15.26 -12.55
C GLY A 127 17.30 -13.91 -11.94
N TYR A 128 16.51 -13.37 -11.02
CA TYR A 128 16.86 -12.15 -10.27
C TYR A 128 18.12 -12.33 -9.42
N LYS A 129 18.29 -13.49 -8.75
CA LYS A 129 19.50 -13.80 -7.98
C LYS A 129 20.74 -13.84 -8.86
N LEU A 130 20.66 -14.52 -10.02
CA LEU A 130 21.77 -14.60 -10.98
C LEU A 130 22.10 -13.22 -11.57
N LEU A 131 21.08 -12.45 -11.95
CA LEU A 131 21.25 -11.08 -12.45
C LEU A 131 21.94 -10.20 -11.39
N ARG A 132 21.48 -10.26 -10.14
CA ARG A 132 22.08 -9.48 -9.05
C ARG A 132 23.53 -9.87 -8.81
N LEU A 133 23.85 -11.17 -8.82
CA LEU A 133 25.21 -11.67 -8.65
C LEU A 133 26.11 -11.16 -9.78
N PHE A 134 25.65 -11.28 -11.03
CA PHE A 134 26.38 -10.78 -12.20
C PHE A 134 26.55 -9.26 -12.20
N MET A 135 25.53 -8.49 -11.81
CA MET A 135 25.64 -7.04 -11.72
C MET A 135 26.70 -6.62 -10.69
N VAL A 136 26.59 -7.16 -9.46
CA VAL A 136 27.43 -6.80 -8.30
C VAL A 136 28.87 -7.24 -8.49
N TYR A 137 29.09 -8.51 -8.83
CA TYR A 137 30.43 -9.11 -8.89
C TYR A 137 31.03 -9.13 -10.30
N GLY A 138 30.23 -8.87 -11.34
CA GLY A 138 30.70 -8.73 -12.71
C GLY A 138 30.95 -10.05 -13.45
N PRO A 139 31.57 -9.98 -14.64
CA PRO A 139 31.81 -11.14 -15.50
C PRO A 139 32.65 -12.25 -14.87
N ASP A 140 33.54 -11.91 -13.93
CA ASP A 140 34.39 -12.87 -13.22
C ASP A 140 33.57 -13.92 -12.44
N THR A 141 32.34 -13.58 -12.07
CA THR A 141 31.34 -14.51 -11.50
C THR A 141 31.10 -15.71 -12.40
N VAL A 142 31.08 -15.51 -13.72
CA VAL A 142 30.91 -16.60 -14.70
C VAL A 142 32.12 -17.53 -14.67
N GLY A 143 33.34 -16.97 -14.51
CA GLY A 143 34.54 -17.77 -14.33
C GLY A 143 34.51 -18.62 -13.06
N VAL A 144 34.04 -18.07 -11.94
CA VAL A 144 33.84 -18.81 -10.68
C VAL A 144 32.86 -19.95 -10.89
N TYR A 145 31.76 -19.70 -11.60
CA TYR A 145 30.77 -20.71 -11.95
C TYR A 145 31.38 -21.84 -12.79
N LEU A 146 32.08 -21.51 -13.88
CA LEU A 146 32.70 -22.51 -14.77
C LEU A 146 33.72 -23.38 -14.05
N ARG A 147 34.57 -22.79 -13.18
CA ARG A 147 35.49 -23.54 -12.31
C ARG A 147 34.76 -24.48 -11.35
N GLY A 148 33.60 -24.06 -10.85
CA GLY A 148 32.71 -24.93 -10.07
C GLY A 148 32.17 -26.10 -10.88
N VAL A 149 31.81 -25.90 -12.15
CA VAL A 149 31.39 -26.97 -13.06
C VAL A 149 32.54 -27.94 -13.35
N GLU A 150 33.75 -27.44 -13.58
CA GLU A 150 34.95 -28.27 -13.75
C GLU A 150 35.22 -29.13 -12.51
N TRP A 151 35.07 -28.55 -11.31
CA TRP A 151 35.18 -29.29 -10.06
C TRP A 151 34.12 -30.39 -9.95
N LEU A 152 32.86 -30.11 -10.33
CA LEU A 152 31.79 -31.12 -10.38
C LEU A 152 32.12 -32.27 -11.34
N ARG A 153 32.71 -31.97 -12.50
CA ARG A 153 33.19 -33.00 -13.44
C ARG A 153 34.27 -33.88 -12.81
N GLY A 154 35.18 -33.28 -12.03
CA GLY A 154 36.26 -33.96 -11.33
C GLY A 154 35.79 -34.94 -10.24
N ILE A 155 34.63 -34.70 -9.61
CA ILE A 155 34.08 -35.57 -8.55
C ILE A 155 33.09 -36.64 -9.06
N GLY A 156 33.01 -36.86 -10.37
CA GLY A 156 32.21 -37.94 -10.96
C GLY A 156 31.01 -37.52 -11.82
N PHE A 157 30.75 -36.22 -11.99
CA PHE A 157 29.71 -35.72 -12.90
C PHE A 157 30.29 -35.37 -14.28
N SER A 158 30.98 -36.31 -14.92
CA SER A 158 31.70 -36.09 -16.20
C SER A 158 30.80 -35.67 -17.37
N GLY A 159 29.51 -36.03 -17.35
CA GLY A 159 28.51 -35.62 -18.33
C GLY A 159 27.88 -34.23 -18.09
N ALA A 160 28.28 -33.51 -17.04
CA ALA A 160 27.72 -32.20 -16.72
C ALA A 160 28.20 -31.12 -17.72
N GLY A 161 27.35 -30.78 -18.69
CA GLY A 161 27.55 -29.61 -19.55
C GLY A 161 27.48 -28.29 -18.78
N ASP A 162 27.99 -27.20 -19.34
CA ASP A 162 28.09 -25.90 -18.65
C ASP A 162 26.74 -25.34 -18.16
N TRP A 163 25.62 -25.76 -18.76
CA TRP A 163 24.28 -25.33 -18.36
C TRP A 163 23.59 -26.30 -17.39
N THR A 164 24.15 -27.50 -17.16
CA THR A 164 23.44 -28.54 -16.40
C THR A 164 23.12 -28.16 -14.95
N PRO A 165 24.01 -27.55 -14.15
CA PRO A 165 23.66 -27.12 -12.79
C PRO A 165 22.59 -26.01 -12.78
N LEU A 166 22.66 -25.07 -13.72
CA LEU A 166 21.67 -23.99 -13.85
C LEU A 166 20.31 -24.53 -14.29
N ALA A 167 20.28 -25.47 -15.24
CA ALA A 167 19.06 -26.12 -15.69
C ALA A 167 18.44 -26.99 -14.59
N ALA A 168 19.27 -27.72 -13.82
CA ALA A 168 18.81 -28.49 -12.67
C ALA A 168 18.22 -27.57 -11.58
N ALA A 169 18.90 -26.46 -11.26
CA ALA A 169 18.40 -25.47 -10.33
C ALA A 169 17.09 -24.82 -10.81
N ALA A 170 17.02 -24.44 -12.10
CA ALA A 170 15.80 -23.91 -12.70
C ALA A 170 14.66 -24.92 -12.64
N GLY A 171 14.93 -26.20 -12.91
CA GLY A 171 13.97 -27.30 -12.78
C GLY A 171 13.45 -27.45 -11.36
N LEU A 172 14.34 -27.43 -10.35
CA LEU A 172 13.93 -27.50 -8.94
C LEU A 172 13.06 -26.30 -8.53
N TYR A 173 13.44 -25.09 -8.94
CA TYR A 173 12.65 -23.89 -8.71
C TYR A 173 11.30 -23.96 -9.41
N PHE A 174 11.25 -24.45 -10.65
CA PHE A 174 10.00 -24.63 -11.38
C PHE A 174 9.07 -25.61 -10.66
N LEU A 175 9.60 -26.75 -10.22
CA LEU A 175 8.84 -27.75 -9.46
C LEU A 175 8.34 -27.19 -8.13
N ALA A 176 9.17 -26.45 -7.40
CA ALA A 176 8.77 -25.79 -6.16
C ALA A 176 7.67 -24.75 -6.38
N GLY A 177 7.79 -23.94 -7.44
CA GLY A 177 6.77 -22.97 -7.84
C GLY A 177 5.47 -23.63 -8.30
N GLY A 178 5.56 -24.74 -9.04
CA GLY A 178 4.42 -25.57 -9.43
C GLY A 178 3.71 -26.17 -8.21
N ALA A 179 4.46 -26.70 -7.24
CA ALA A 179 3.91 -27.21 -5.98
C ALA A 179 3.20 -26.11 -5.19
N ALA A 180 3.78 -24.90 -5.13
CA ALA A 180 3.14 -23.73 -4.52
C ALA A 180 1.85 -23.32 -5.24
N ALA A 181 1.81 -23.40 -6.57
CA ALA A 181 0.59 -23.15 -7.34
C ALA A 181 -0.50 -24.21 -7.07
N LEU A 182 -0.13 -25.49 -7.00
CA LEU A 182 -1.04 -26.57 -6.61
C LEU A 182 -1.58 -26.38 -5.19
N ALA A 183 -0.74 -25.94 -4.26
CA ALA A 183 -1.15 -25.56 -2.91
C ALA A 183 -2.18 -24.40 -2.93
N GLY A 184 -1.96 -23.37 -3.76
CA GLY A 184 -2.93 -22.29 -3.98
C GLY A 184 -4.27 -22.79 -4.55
N LEU A 185 -4.22 -23.75 -5.49
CA LEU A 185 -5.43 -24.36 -6.05
C LEU A 185 -6.21 -25.17 -5.00
N ALA A 186 -5.52 -25.92 -4.15
CA ALA A 186 -6.12 -26.69 -3.07
C ALA A 186 -6.72 -25.77 -1.99
N ALA A 187 -6.03 -24.69 -1.64
CA ALA A 187 -6.49 -23.74 -0.61
C ALA A 187 -7.82 -23.06 -0.99
N GLY A 188 -8.02 -22.76 -2.28
CA GLY A 188 -9.26 -22.15 -2.79
C GLY A 188 -10.51 -23.05 -2.77
N ALA A 189 -10.40 -24.31 -2.34
CA ALA A 189 -11.53 -25.25 -2.23
C ALA A 189 -12.22 -25.24 -0.85
N THR A 190 -11.66 -24.56 0.15
CA THR A 190 -12.15 -24.60 1.54
C THR A 190 -13.28 -23.60 1.74
N LYS A 191 -14.47 -24.07 2.17
CA LYS A 191 -15.64 -23.20 2.49
C LYS A 191 -15.34 -22.28 3.67
N LEU A 192 -15.89 -21.06 3.63
CA LEU A 192 -15.78 -20.06 4.70
C LEU A 192 -16.19 -20.65 6.06
N ALA A 193 -15.32 -20.52 7.06
CA ALA A 193 -15.78 -20.32 8.43
C ALA A 193 -16.19 -18.84 8.56
N PRO A 194 -17.33 -18.52 9.20
CA PRO A 194 -17.75 -17.14 9.39
C PRO A 194 -16.64 -16.36 10.10
N ALA A 195 -16.23 -15.24 9.52
CA ALA A 195 -15.24 -14.37 10.10
C ALA A 195 -15.77 -13.89 11.46
N SER A 196 -15.13 -14.34 12.55
CA SER A 196 -15.37 -13.81 13.89
C SER A 196 -15.15 -12.30 13.87
N GLU A 197 -16.05 -11.53 14.47
CA GLU A 197 -15.99 -10.06 14.63
C GLU A 197 -14.80 -9.56 15.50
N ALA A 198 -13.74 -10.35 15.63
CA ALA A 198 -12.58 -10.08 16.45
C ALA A 198 -11.56 -9.21 15.69
N GLY A 199 -11.83 -7.91 15.60
CA GLY A 199 -10.90 -7.00 14.93
C GLY A 199 -11.16 -5.50 15.10
N ARG A 200 -11.90 -5.07 16.14
CA ARG A 200 -11.98 -3.66 16.54
C ARG A 200 -10.71 -3.25 17.30
N HIS A 201 -9.55 -3.34 16.67
CA HIS A 201 -8.34 -2.70 17.19
C HIS A 201 -8.05 -1.45 16.37
N SER A 202 -8.21 -0.29 17.01
CA SER A 202 -7.79 1.00 16.50
C SER A 202 -6.27 0.96 16.26
N VAL A 203 -5.87 0.78 15.00
CA VAL A 203 -4.47 0.94 14.60
C VAL A 203 -4.12 2.41 14.81
N LYS A 204 -3.25 2.69 15.79
CA LYS A 204 -2.63 4.00 15.94
C LYS A 204 -1.94 4.34 14.62
N ARG A 205 -2.35 5.46 14.03
CA ARG A 205 -1.75 6.05 12.83
C ARG A 205 -0.23 6.07 13.05
N PRO A 206 0.60 5.50 12.15
CA PRO A 206 2.03 5.69 12.26
C PRO A 206 2.30 7.20 12.27
N PRO A 207 3.21 7.69 13.13
CA PRO A 207 3.57 9.10 13.11
C PRO A 207 3.95 9.47 11.68
N ALA A 208 3.36 10.54 11.16
CA ALA A 208 3.78 11.10 9.90
C ALA A 208 5.28 11.33 10.03
N ALA A 209 6.09 10.59 9.25
CA ALA A 209 7.52 10.80 9.21
C ALA A 209 7.74 12.29 8.95
N ALA A 210 8.37 12.97 9.91
CA ALA A 210 8.75 14.36 9.77
C ALA A 210 9.61 14.44 8.52
N GLY A 211 9.04 15.03 7.46
CA GLY A 211 9.77 15.28 6.23
C GLY A 211 10.80 16.34 6.54
N GLU A 212 12.04 15.94 6.80
CA GLU A 212 13.16 16.84 6.70
C GLU A 212 13.16 17.40 5.26
N CYS A 213 12.99 18.72 5.14
CA CYS A 213 13.11 19.45 3.90
C CYS A 213 14.57 19.39 3.41
N ARG A 214 14.96 18.25 2.82
CA ARG A 214 16.20 18.14 2.05
C ARG A 214 15.96 18.61 0.62
N SER A 215 16.96 19.27 0.06
CA SER A 215 16.98 19.62 -1.36
C SER A 215 17.33 18.35 -2.14
N TYR A 216 16.54 18.05 -3.17
CA TYR A 216 16.76 16.88 -4.03
C TYR A 216 17.08 17.37 -5.44
N SER A 217 18.06 16.77 -6.12
CA SER A 217 18.48 17.20 -7.45
C SER A 217 18.25 16.09 -8.48
N PRO A 218 17.36 16.27 -9.48
CA PRO A 218 17.15 15.27 -10.52
C PRO A 218 18.42 15.01 -11.36
N TRP A 219 19.34 15.97 -11.42
CA TRP A 219 20.64 15.80 -12.08
C TRP A 219 21.59 14.89 -11.30
N ALA A 220 21.53 14.88 -9.97
CA ALA A 220 22.33 13.97 -9.16
C ALA A 220 21.92 12.51 -9.41
N LEU A 221 20.61 12.24 -9.53
CA LEU A 221 20.13 10.90 -9.92
C LEU A 221 20.70 10.46 -11.26
N ALA A 222 20.61 11.32 -12.29
CA ALA A 222 21.14 11.02 -13.61
C ALA A 222 22.65 10.76 -13.57
N ALA A 223 23.41 11.59 -12.83
CA ALA A 223 24.85 11.41 -12.66
C ALA A 223 25.20 10.07 -12.00
N HIS A 224 24.51 9.69 -10.92
CA HIS A 224 24.73 8.39 -10.27
C HIS A 224 24.34 7.21 -11.17
N ALA A 225 23.25 7.31 -11.91
CA ALA A 225 22.83 6.28 -12.85
C ALA A 225 23.85 6.10 -13.98
N ILE A 226 24.34 7.20 -14.57
CA ILE A 226 25.38 7.20 -15.60
C ILE A 226 26.67 6.62 -15.02
N PHE A 227 27.06 7.01 -13.81
CA PHE A 227 28.26 6.51 -13.14
C PHE A 227 28.19 4.98 -12.93
N VAL A 228 27.08 4.47 -12.39
CA VAL A 228 26.88 3.03 -12.20
C VAL A 228 26.92 2.30 -13.55
N ALA A 229 26.27 2.84 -14.57
CA ALA A 229 26.30 2.27 -15.93
C ALA A 229 27.72 2.26 -16.51
N ALA A 230 28.50 3.34 -16.30
CA ALA A 230 29.89 3.43 -16.74
C ALA A 230 30.78 2.42 -16.02
N VAL A 231 30.65 2.24 -14.70
CA VAL A 231 31.38 1.21 -13.93
C VAL A 231 31.02 -0.19 -14.41
N MET A 232 29.74 -0.44 -14.71
CA MET A 232 29.29 -1.72 -15.27
C MET A 232 29.87 -1.98 -16.67
N ALA A 233 29.91 -0.95 -17.53
CA ALA A 233 30.41 -1.04 -18.90
C ALA A 233 31.95 -1.08 -18.99
N ALA A 234 32.65 -0.45 -18.04
CA ALA A 234 34.11 -0.42 -18.03
C ALA A 234 34.71 -1.82 -17.91
N GLY A 235 34.05 -2.74 -17.16
CA GLY A 235 34.59 -4.08 -16.92
C GLY A 235 36.06 -4.01 -16.51
N ARG A 236 36.90 -4.92 -17.02
CA ARG A 236 38.34 -4.98 -16.71
C ARG A 236 39.21 -3.94 -17.44
N ARG A 237 38.62 -2.92 -18.10
CA ARG A 237 39.41 -1.88 -18.80
C ARG A 237 40.19 -0.98 -17.83
N LEU A 238 39.76 -0.90 -16.58
CA LEU A 238 40.45 -0.18 -15.51
C LEU A 238 41.26 -1.16 -14.67
N ASP A 239 42.50 -0.80 -14.37
CA ASP A 239 43.31 -1.56 -13.44
C ASP A 239 42.73 -1.48 -12.01
N PRO A 240 43.01 -2.48 -11.14
CA PRO A 240 42.44 -2.52 -9.79
C PRO A 240 42.78 -1.30 -8.92
N TRP A 241 43.93 -0.66 -9.14
CA TRP A 241 44.37 0.48 -8.35
C TRP A 241 43.64 1.76 -8.74
N SER A 242 43.47 1.99 -10.04
CA SER A 242 42.61 3.07 -10.55
C SER A 242 41.17 2.91 -10.10
N LEU A 243 40.65 1.67 -10.11
CA LEU A 243 39.31 1.38 -9.59
C LEU A 243 39.20 1.62 -8.08
N ALA A 244 40.25 1.29 -7.31
CA ALA A 244 40.30 1.57 -5.88
C ALA A 244 40.30 3.08 -5.58
N GLY A 245 41.09 3.86 -6.34
CA GLY A 245 41.08 5.32 -6.25
C GLY A 245 39.70 5.91 -6.56
N LEU A 246 39.08 5.45 -7.66
CA LEU A 246 37.71 5.83 -8.02
C LEU A 246 36.70 5.44 -6.93
N ALA A 247 36.83 4.24 -6.36
CA ALA A 247 35.98 3.77 -5.27
C ALA A 247 36.09 4.64 -4.02
N GLY A 248 37.30 5.06 -3.65
CA GLY A 248 37.53 5.97 -2.53
C GLY A 248 36.88 7.34 -2.75
N ILE A 249 37.12 7.95 -3.92
CA ILE A 249 36.56 9.27 -4.27
C ILE A 249 35.03 9.20 -4.29
N TYR A 250 34.46 8.22 -5.00
CA TYR A 250 33.03 8.08 -5.14
C TYR A 250 32.35 7.76 -3.81
N ALA A 251 32.96 6.94 -2.96
CA ALA A 251 32.45 6.67 -1.62
C ALA A 251 32.49 7.92 -0.74
N CYS A 252 33.54 8.73 -0.80
CA CYS A 252 33.61 9.99 -0.05
C CYS A 252 32.45 10.91 -0.45
N ILE A 253 32.20 11.08 -1.75
CA ILE A 253 31.05 11.83 -2.28
C ILE A 253 29.73 11.23 -1.77
N CYS A 254 29.55 9.91 -1.87
CA CYS A 254 28.31 9.28 -1.46
C CYS A 254 28.05 9.40 0.05
N VAL A 255 29.06 9.22 0.90
CA VAL A 255 28.92 9.26 2.37
C VAL A 255 28.61 10.66 2.87
N THR A 256 29.20 11.67 2.24
CA THR A 256 29.00 13.08 2.62
C THR A 256 27.61 13.59 2.21
N LEU A 257 27.11 13.15 1.05
CA LEU A 257 25.82 13.59 0.53
C LEU A 257 24.63 12.72 1.02
N TYR A 258 24.84 11.41 1.21
CA TYR A 258 23.77 10.43 1.43
C TYR A 258 23.91 9.68 2.77
N PRO A 259 23.04 9.95 3.77
CA PRO A 259 23.04 9.30 5.08
C PRO A 259 22.89 7.78 5.06
N ARG A 260 22.16 7.20 4.09
CA ARG A 260 22.09 5.74 3.91
C ARG A 260 23.41 5.18 3.43
N ALA A 261 24.10 5.86 2.51
CA ALA A 261 25.44 5.43 2.10
C ALA A 261 26.40 5.46 3.29
N ALA A 262 26.34 6.51 4.12
CA ALA A 262 27.08 6.57 5.39
C ALA A 262 26.69 5.46 6.38
N GLY A 263 25.40 5.16 6.49
CA GLY A 263 24.88 4.10 7.35
C GLY A 263 25.30 2.70 6.91
N LEU A 264 25.45 2.45 5.60
CA LEU A 264 25.92 1.16 5.06
C LEU A 264 27.39 0.91 5.38
N ILE A 265 28.25 1.93 5.35
CA ILE A 265 29.66 1.77 5.73
C ILE A 265 29.81 1.24 7.15
N LYS A 266 28.94 1.66 8.07
CA LYS A 266 28.95 1.19 9.48
C LYS A 266 28.53 -0.27 9.64
N ARG A 267 27.96 -0.92 8.62
CA ARG A 267 27.51 -2.32 8.69
C ARG A 267 28.65 -3.29 8.40
N ALA A 268 29.48 -3.56 9.41
CA ALA A 268 30.63 -4.47 9.29
C ALA A 268 30.27 -5.83 8.64
N GLY A 269 29.13 -6.43 9.03
CA GLY A 269 28.68 -7.73 8.49
C GLY A 269 28.43 -7.76 6.97
N LEU A 270 28.07 -6.62 6.37
CA LEU A 270 27.89 -6.55 4.91
C LEU A 270 29.25 -6.63 4.21
N TRP A 271 30.22 -5.85 4.70
CA TRP A 271 31.54 -5.74 4.10
C TRP A 271 32.39 -6.97 4.32
N THR A 272 32.29 -7.61 5.49
CA THR A 272 32.92 -8.90 5.72
C THR A 272 32.38 -9.96 4.75
N GLY A 273 31.07 -9.98 4.50
CA GLY A 273 30.47 -10.86 3.50
C GLY A 273 30.96 -10.59 2.07
N VAL A 274 31.01 -9.33 1.65
CA VAL A 274 31.54 -8.94 0.32
C VAL A 274 33.00 -9.35 0.18
N LEU A 275 33.84 -9.05 1.19
CA LEU A 275 35.26 -9.41 1.19
C LEU A 275 35.45 -10.93 1.19
N ALA A 276 34.75 -11.67 2.05
CA ALA A 276 34.82 -13.13 2.11
C ALA A 276 34.44 -13.77 0.76
N ALA A 277 33.33 -13.33 0.16
CA ALA A 277 32.91 -13.80 -1.16
C ALA A 277 33.95 -13.50 -2.24
N SER A 278 34.51 -12.29 -2.24
CA SER A 278 35.46 -11.85 -3.26
C SER A 278 36.84 -12.50 -3.11
N VAL A 279 37.33 -12.70 -1.87
CA VAL A 279 38.56 -13.45 -1.59
C VAL A 279 38.39 -14.91 -2.02
N THR A 280 37.28 -15.54 -1.63
CA THR A 280 36.98 -16.93 -2.03
C THR A 280 36.92 -17.05 -3.55
N ALA A 281 36.25 -16.10 -4.21
CA ALA A 281 36.19 -16.05 -5.67
C ALA A 281 37.59 -15.89 -6.30
N GLY A 282 38.43 -15.02 -5.75
CA GLY A 282 39.82 -14.84 -6.19
C GLY A 282 40.66 -16.11 -6.05
N LEU A 283 40.48 -16.86 -4.95
CA LEU A 283 41.12 -18.16 -4.74
C LEU A 283 40.64 -19.20 -5.77
N VAL A 284 39.34 -19.29 -6.00
CA VAL A 284 38.75 -20.20 -7.00
C VAL A 284 39.24 -19.87 -8.41
N LEU A 285 39.37 -18.58 -8.73
CA LEU A 285 39.87 -18.12 -10.04
C LEU A 285 41.40 -18.20 -10.18
N GLY A 286 42.14 -18.46 -9.08
CA GLY A 286 43.59 -18.39 -9.05
C GLY A 286 44.16 -16.98 -9.28
N SER A 287 43.40 -15.93 -8.96
CA SER A 287 43.78 -14.54 -9.17
C SER A 287 43.30 -13.64 -8.04
N ALA A 288 44.24 -13.18 -7.21
CA ALA A 288 43.95 -12.19 -6.16
C ALA A 288 43.43 -10.87 -6.77
N GLY A 289 43.92 -10.49 -7.96
CA GLY A 289 43.45 -9.31 -8.68
C GLY A 289 41.97 -9.40 -9.09
N ALA A 290 41.51 -10.58 -9.50
CA ALA A 290 40.09 -10.82 -9.80
C ALA A 290 39.22 -10.65 -8.54
N GLY A 291 39.66 -11.22 -7.42
CA GLY A 291 38.98 -11.06 -6.13
C GLY A 291 38.92 -9.60 -5.67
N LEU A 292 40.04 -8.87 -5.77
CA LEU A 292 40.07 -7.43 -5.44
C LEU A 292 39.12 -6.62 -6.33
N TYR A 293 39.13 -6.89 -7.63
CA TYR A 293 38.24 -6.22 -8.58
C TYR A 293 36.75 -6.48 -8.27
N MET A 294 36.39 -7.73 -7.97
CA MET A 294 35.04 -8.11 -7.53
C MET A 294 34.62 -7.36 -6.26
N ALA A 295 35.52 -7.21 -5.28
CA ALA A 295 35.25 -6.49 -4.04
C ALA A 295 35.02 -4.99 -4.29
N LEU A 296 35.91 -4.35 -5.06
CA LEU A 296 35.83 -2.91 -5.38
C LEU A 296 34.58 -2.57 -6.19
N ARG A 297 34.24 -3.42 -7.16
CA ARG A 297 33.01 -3.29 -7.95
C ARG A 297 31.77 -3.43 -7.07
N ALA A 298 31.71 -4.48 -6.24
CA ALA A 298 30.59 -4.69 -5.33
C ALA A 298 30.41 -3.51 -4.37
N PHE A 299 31.51 -2.93 -3.89
CA PHE A 299 31.52 -1.72 -3.07
C PHE A 299 30.95 -0.51 -3.81
N LEU A 300 31.50 -0.19 -5.00
CA LEU A 300 31.04 0.92 -5.85
C LEU A 300 29.55 0.84 -6.19
N LEU A 301 29.07 -0.34 -6.60
CA LEU A 301 27.67 -0.54 -6.94
C LEU A 301 26.77 -0.44 -5.72
N THR A 302 27.21 -0.93 -4.56
CA THR A 302 26.46 -0.80 -3.30
C THR A 302 26.28 0.67 -2.92
N MET A 303 27.35 1.48 -3.03
CA MET A 303 27.28 2.93 -2.77
C MET A 303 26.42 3.64 -3.80
N GLY A 304 26.54 3.29 -5.09
CA GLY A 304 25.75 3.87 -6.17
C GLY A 304 24.25 3.58 -6.03
N PHE A 305 23.86 2.34 -5.73
CA PHE A 305 22.47 2.01 -5.49
C PHE A 305 21.91 2.65 -4.21
N ALA A 306 22.75 2.87 -3.19
CA ALA A 306 22.35 3.60 -1.99
C ALA A 306 22.02 5.06 -2.30
N ALA A 307 22.90 5.76 -3.04
CA ALA A 307 22.70 7.14 -3.48
C ALA A 307 21.47 7.27 -4.39
N ILE A 308 21.36 6.41 -5.42
CA ILE A 308 20.19 6.35 -6.31
C ILE A 308 18.90 6.10 -5.51
N GLY A 309 18.93 5.17 -4.55
CA GLY A 309 17.78 4.83 -3.73
C GLY A 309 17.31 5.96 -2.81
N GLU A 310 18.18 6.89 -2.43
CA GLU A 310 17.82 8.13 -1.75
C GLU A 310 17.27 9.19 -2.72
N GLU A 311 17.95 9.42 -3.85
CA GLU A 311 17.51 10.41 -4.85
C GLU A 311 16.15 10.07 -5.47
N LEU A 312 15.81 8.78 -5.60
CA LEU A 312 14.50 8.34 -6.06
C LEU A 312 13.34 8.74 -5.12
N LEU A 313 13.63 9.18 -3.89
CA LEU A 313 12.62 9.74 -2.98
C LEU A 313 12.27 11.21 -3.29
N ASN A 314 12.90 11.81 -4.30
CA ASN A 314 12.67 13.19 -4.73
C ASN A 314 11.17 13.45 -5.05
N PRO A 315 10.55 14.53 -4.51
CA PRO A 315 9.18 14.92 -4.83
C PRO A 315 8.86 15.11 -6.32
N VAL A 316 9.85 15.46 -7.15
CA VAL A 316 9.70 15.57 -8.62
C VAL A 316 9.50 14.19 -9.24
N ILE A 317 10.29 13.20 -8.82
CA ILE A 317 10.19 11.82 -9.30
C ILE A 317 8.89 11.20 -8.82
N ARG A 318 8.51 11.46 -7.57
CA ARG A 318 7.20 11.05 -7.05
C ARG A 318 6.06 11.61 -7.90
N ARG A 319 6.11 12.89 -8.28
CA ARG A 319 5.13 13.51 -9.19
C ARG A 319 5.16 12.91 -10.61
N LEU A 320 6.33 12.51 -11.11
CA LEU A 320 6.46 11.82 -12.38
C LEU A 320 5.83 10.41 -12.32
N VAL A 321 6.10 9.65 -11.26
CA VAL A 321 5.47 8.34 -11.00
C VAL A 321 3.95 8.49 -10.87
N GLU A 322 3.47 9.52 -10.18
CA GLU A 322 2.04 9.88 -10.13
C GLU A 322 1.44 10.14 -11.52
N ARG A 323 2.19 10.79 -12.41
CA ARG A 323 1.77 11.02 -13.80
C ARG A 323 1.79 9.75 -14.65
N VAL A 324 2.77 8.87 -14.46
CA VAL A 324 2.97 7.65 -15.27
C VAL A 324 2.00 6.53 -14.88
N PHE A 325 1.86 6.23 -13.58
CA PHE A 325 0.98 5.17 -13.11
C PHE A 325 -0.49 5.62 -12.99
N GLY A 326 -0.73 6.93 -13.04
CA GLY A 326 -2.06 7.53 -13.08
C GLY A 326 -2.83 7.44 -11.76
N LYS A 327 -3.93 8.18 -11.69
CA LYS A 327 -4.78 8.28 -10.48
C LYS A 327 -5.29 6.93 -10.00
N ILE A 328 -5.70 6.04 -10.92
CA ILE A 328 -6.26 4.72 -10.59
C ILE A 328 -5.29 3.88 -9.75
N PHE A 329 -3.99 3.89 -10.05
CA PHE A 329 -3.00 3.14 -9.29
C PHE A 329 -2.85 3.68 -7.85
N PHE A 330 -2.79 5.00 -7.67
CA PHE A 330 -2.69 5.60 -6.34
C PHE A 330 -3.97 5.40 -5.51
N ASP A 331 -5.13 5.46 -6.15
CA ASP A 331 -6.43 5.12 -5.53
C ASP A 331 -6.43 3.67 -5.04
N THR A 332 -5.85 2.78 -5.86
CA THR A 332 -5.68 1.37 -5.55
C THR A 332 -4.75 1.17 -4.36
N LEU A 333 -3.61 1.85 -4.32
CA LEU A 333 -2.70 1.78 -3.17
C LEU A 333 -3.36 2.31 -1.89
N GLU A 334 -4.09 3.43 -1.97
CA GLU A 334 -4.83 3.96 -0.82
C GLU A 334 -5.84 2.94 -0.30
N TYR A 335 -6.57 2.29 -1.22
CA TYR A 335 -7.48 1.21 -0.88
C TYR A 335 -6.75 -0.01 -0.30
N ALA A 336 -5.59 -0.39 -0.85
CA ALA A 336 -4.79 -1.50 -0.36
C ALA A 336 -4.30 -1.25 1.09
N PHE A 337 -3.81 -0.05 1.40
CA PHE A 337 -3.45 0.36 2.77
C PHE A 337 -4.66 0.41 3.71
N ALA A 338 -5.82 0.84 3.23
CA ALA A 338 -7.05 0.83 4.03
C ALA A 338 -7.54 -0.60 4.33
N SER A 339 -7.32 -1.54 3.41
CA SER A 339 -7.66 -2.96 3.59
C SER A 339 -6.67 -3.72 4.49
N LEU A 340 -5.42 -3.25 4.57
CA LEU A 340 -4.32 -3.95 5.24
C LEU A 340 -4.62 -4.29 6.72
N PRO A 341 -5.16 -3.40 7.57
CA PRO A 341 -5.50 -3.78 8.95
C PRO A 341 -6.53 -4.91 9.04
N GLY A 342 -7.52 -4.91 8.13
CA GLY A 342 -8.54 -5.97 8.06
C GLY A 342 -7.94 -7.31 7.64
N VAL A 343 -7.04 -7.28 6.65
CA VAL A 343 -6.24 -8.45 6.26
C VAL A 343 -5.41 -8.97 7.43
N LEU A 344 -4.67 -8.10 8.11
CA LEU A 344 -3.80 -8.49 9.24
C LEU A 344 -4.60 -9.06 10.42
N ALA A 345 -5.80 -8.53 10.69
CA ALA A 345 -6.68 -9.03 11.74
C ALA A 345 -7.29 -10.40 11.40
N GLY A 346 -7.56 -10.66 10.12
CA GLY A 346 -8.11 -11.93 9.65
C GLY A 346 -7.07 -13.04 9.42
N LEU A 347 -5.77 -12.71 9.46
CA LEU A 347 -4.70 -13.70 9.27
C LEU A 347 -4.49 -14.54 10.55
N PRO A 348 -4.38 -15.88 10.43
CA PRO A 348 -4.08 -16.74 11.57
C PRO A 348 -2.70 -16.45 12.14
N ARG A 349 -2.55 -16.62 13.46
CA ARG A 349 -1.29 -16.37 14.17
C ARG A 349 -0.18 -17.28 13.60
N GLY A 350 1.07 -16.81 13.57
CA GLY A 350 2.18 -17.52 12.93
C GLY A 350 2.38 -18.99 13.35
N LYS A 351 2.06 -19.34 14.61
CA LYS A 351 2.10 -20.73 15.10
C LYS A 351 1.05 -21.64 14.44
N GLU A 352 -0.12 -21.10 14.12
CA GLU A 352 -1.23 -21.81 13.49
C GLU A 352 -1.02 -21.94 11.98
N PHE A 353 -0.43 -20.91 11.34
CA PHE A 353 0.00 -20.96 9.94
C PHE A 353 0.95 -22.14 9.68
N PHE A 354 1.91 -22.39 10.58
CA PHE A 354 2.85 -23.51 10.41
C PHE A 354 2.20 -24.89 10.60
N ARG A 355 1.14 -24.99 11.42
CA ARG A 355 0.42 -26.25 11.65
C ARG A 355 -0.53 -26.61 10.51
N ARG A 356 -1.19 -25.61 9.91
CA ARG A 356 -2.19 -25.80 8.83
C ARG A 356 -2.06 -24.72 7.75
N PRO A 357 -0.97 -24.73 6.96
CA PRO A 357 -0.67 -23.63 6.02
C PRO A 357 -1.72 -23.49 4.91
N LEU A 358 -2.24 -24.59 4.37
CA LEU A 358 -3.26 -24.55 3.31
C LEU A 358 -4.60 -23.98 3.80
N ALA A 359 -5.02 -24.35 5.01
CA ALA A 359 -6.26 -23.83 5.61
C ALA A 359 -6.12 -22.34 5.95
N ALA A 360 -4.96 -21.94 6.47
CA ALA A 360 -4.63 -20.54 6.75
C ALA A 360 -4.66 -19.68 5.48
N LEU A 361 -4.05 -20.16 4.39
CA LEU A 361 -4.07 -19.50 3.08
C LEU A 361 -5.50 -19.43 2.52
N GLY A 362 -6.24 -20.53 2.59
CA GLY A 362 -7.63 -20.60 2.13
C GLY A 362 -8.53 -19.60 2.87
N ALA A 363 -8.43 -19.53 4.19
CA ALA A 363 -9.17 -18.57 5.01
C ALA A 363 -8.81 -17.11 4.66
N ALA A 364 -7.52 -16.82 4.48
CA ALA A 364 -7.06 -15.48 4.15
C ALA A 364 -7.54 -15.00 2.77
N VAL A 365 -7.54 -15.90 1.78
CA VAL A 365 -8.05 -15.61 0.43
C VAL A 365 -9.57 -15.56 0.40
N ALA A 366 -10.27 -16.37 1.21
CA ALA A 366 -11.73 -16.33 1.34
C ALA A 366 -12.25 -15.02 1.96
N LEU A 367 -11.40 -14.27 2.67
CA LEU A 367 -11.71 -12.92 3.15
C LEU A 367 -11.68 -11.86 2.03
N ALA A 368 -11.03 -12.15 0.89
CA ALA A 368 -10.81 -11.17 -0.17
C ALA A 368 -12.10 -10.56 -0.75
N PRO A 369 -13.19 -11.32 -1.01
CA PRO A 369 -14.46 -10.75 -1.45
C PRO A 369 -15.07 -9.77 -0.43
N HIS A 370 -15.03 -10.09 0.87
CA HIS A 370 -15.53 -9.19 1.92
C HIS A 370 -14.70 -7.91 2.02
N LEU A 371 -13.39 -7.99 1.79
CA LEU A 371 -12.54 -6.80 1.71
C LEU A 371 -12.89 -5.97 0.47
N LEU A 372 -13.14 -6.61 -0.68
CA LEU A 372 -13.57 -5.96 -1.91
C LEU A 372 -14.88 -5.17 -1.72
N GLU A 373 -15.82 -5.78 -0.99
CA GLU A 373 -17.15 -5.23 -0.66
C GLU A 373 -17.14 -4.15 0.42
N ARG A 374 -15.99 -3.81 1.03
CA ARG A 374 -15.88 -2.55 1.78
C ARG A 374 -16.02 -1.36 0.82
N THR A 375 -17.25 -1.09 0.44
CA THR A 375 -17.69 0.16 -0.17
C THR A 375 -17.31 1.26 0.80
N ARG A 376 -16.44 2.16 0.35
CA ARG A 376 -16.27 3.44 1.05
C ARG A 376 -17.65 4.03 1.22
N ARG A 377 -17.95 4.47 2.44
CA ARG A 377 -19.15 5.25 2.73
C ARG A 377 -19.23 6.36 1.70
N GLN A 378 -20.38 6.49 1.04
CA GLN A 378 -20.57 7.60 0.12
C GLN A 378 -20.60 8.89 0.90
N VAL A 379 -19.84 9.88 0.46
CA VAL A 379 -19.77 11.19 1.13
C VAL A 379 -20.27 12.25 0.16
N PHE A 380 -21.25 13.02 0.58
CA PHE A 380 -21.75 14.19 -0.12
C PHE A 380 -21.36 15.43 0.66
N LEU A 381 -20.91 16.47 -0.03
CA LEU A 381 -20.52 17.73 0.61
C LEU A 381 -21.51 18.81 0.23
N ILE A 382 -22.06 19.51 1.22
CA ILE A 382 -22.81 20.75 1.03
C ILE A 382 -21.85 21.90 1.29
N THR A 383 -21.71 22.81 0.33
CA THR A 383 -20.80 23.94 0.45
C THR A 383 -21.46 25.27 0.15
N GLY A 384 -21.00 26.32 0.82
CA GLY A 384 -21.52 27.68 0.73
C GLY A 384 -20.94 28.61 1.79
N GLY A 385 -21.07 29.92 1.56
CA GLY A 385 -20.66 30.97 2.50
C GLY A 385 -21.43 30.99 3.83
N HIS A 386 -21.12 31.96 4.68
CA HIS A 386 -21.91 32.23 5.89
C HIS A 386 -23.34 32.62 5.52
N GLY A 387 -24.33 32.10 6.25
CA GLY A 387 -25.75 32.41 5.99
C GLY A 387 -26.30 31.89 4.66
N SER A 388 -25.57 31.06 3.92
CA SER A 388 -25.98 30.60 2.59
C SER A 388 -27.04 29.48 2.57
N GLY A 389 -27.68 29.18 3.70
CA GLY A 389 -28.71 28.13 3.78
C GLY A 389 -28.19 26.68 3.86
N LYS A 390 -26.93 26.44 4.28
CA LYS A 390 -26.39 25.07 4.42
C LYS A 390 -27.19 24.23 5.43
N SER A 391 -27.40 24.77 6.63
CA SER A 391 -28.17 24.13 7.69
C SER A 391 -29.63 23.91 7.29
N GLU A 392 -30.20 24.83 6.52
CA GLU A 392 -31.56 24.69 5.96
C GLU A 392 -31.63 23.53 4.96
N LEU A 393 -30.64 23.41 4.06
CA LEU A 393 -30.58 22.29 3.12
C LEU A 393 -30.39 20.94 3.85
N VAL A 394 -29.57 20.90 4.90
CA VAL A 394 -29.40 19.70 5.75
C VAL A 394 -30.71 19.31 6.41
N ALA A 395 -31.40 20.27 7.05
CA ALA A 395 -32.69 20.03 7.69
C ALA A 395 -33.76 19.57 6.69
N GLU A 396 -33.81 20.19 5.51
CA GLU A 396 -34.78 19.85 4.46
C GLU A 396 -34.50 18.46 3.87
N LEU A 397 -33.23 18.09 3.64
CA LEU A 397 -32.87 16.74 3.22
C LEU A 397 -33.25 15.69 4.26
N ALA A 398 -33.02 15.96 5.55
CA ALA A 398 -33.43 15.06 6.63
C ALA A 398 -34.96 14.92 6.67
N ARG A 399 -35.71 16.00 6.48
CA ARG A 399 -37.18 15.99 6.41
C ARG A 399 -37.68 15.16 5.23
N LEU A 400 -37.14 15.38 4.03
CA LEU A 400 -37.49 14.63 2.84
C LEU A 400 -37.13 13.15 2.95
N LEU A 401 -36.00 12.83 3.59
CA LEU A 401 -35.60 11.45 3.86
C LEU A 401 -36.60 10.75 4.80
N ARG A 402 -37.07 11.43 5.85
CA ARG A 402 -38.16 10.93 6.72
C ARG A 402 -39.46 10.72 5.95
N ALA A 403 -39.83 11.67 5.09
CA ALA A 403 -41.04 11.58 4.26
C ALA A 403 -40.99 10.38 3.30
N ALA A 404 -39.78 9.96 2.88
CA ALA A 404 -39.56 8.74 2.09
C ALA A 404 -39.49 7.45 2.92
N GLY A 405 -39.86 7.48 4.22
CA GLY A 405 -39.86 6.32 5.12
C GLY A 405 -38.47 5.91 5.63
N LYS A 406 -37.45 6.74 5.42
CA LYS A 406 -36.05 6.47 5.81
C LYS A 406 -35.65 7.25 7.06
N LYS A 407 -34.63 6.78 7.77
CA LYS A 407 -34.17 7.30 9.06
C LYS A 407 -32.93 8.18 8.92
N PRO A 408 -33.03 9.52 9.00
CA PRO A 408 -31.85 10.36 9.12
C PRO A 408 -31.20 10.19 10.49
N GLY A 409 -29.87 10.20 10.51
CA GLY A 409 -29.06 10.26 11.73
C GLY A 409 -28.09 11.43 11.72
N GLY A 410 -27.45 11.69 12.86
CA GLY A 410 -26.46 12.75 13.01
C GLY A 410 -27.06 14.06 13.49
N ILE A 411 -26.43 15.18 13.11
CA ILE A 411 -26.65 16.48 13.76
C ILE A 411 -26.85 17.61 12.76
N CYS A 412 -27.71 18.56 13.14
CA CYS A 412 -27.90 19.84 12.46
C CYS A 412 -27.64 21.00 13.42
N ALA A 413 -26.86 22.00 13.01
CA ALA A 413 -26.64 23.21 13.81
C ALA A 413 -27.65 24.30 13.40
N ALA A 414 -28.82 24.31 14.04
CA ALA A 414 -29.86 25.29 13.77
C ALA A 414 -29.46 26.67 14.31
N GLY A 415 -29.42 27.67 13.44
CA GLY A 415 -29.07 29.05 13.85
C GLY A 415 -30.17 29.69 14.70
N LEU A 416 -29.75 30.30 15.81
CA LEU A 416 -30.59 31.16 16.66
C LEU A 416 -30.35 32.62 16.26
N TRP A 417 -31.44 33.36 16.02
CA TRP A 417 -31.42 34.74 15.55
C TRP A 417 -32.21 35.64 16.50
N GLU A 418 -31.58 36.72 16.94
CA GLU A 418 -32.17 37.75 17.79
C GLU A 418 -31.85 39.11 17.19
N ASN A 419 -32.87 39.95 16.97
CA ASN A 419 -32.73 41.30 16.40
C ASN A 419 -31.93 41.34 15.08
N GLY A 420 -32.08 40.33 14.23
CA GLY A 420 -31.36 40.21 12.95
C GLY A 420 -29.89 39.79 13.07
N VAL A 421 -29.40 39.54 14.29
CA VAL A 421 -28.04 39.05 14.56
C VAL A 421 -28.12 37.59 14.99
N ARG A 422 -27.20 36.74 14.50
CA ARG A 422 -27.14 35.34 14.92
C ARG A 422 -26.57 35.23 16.34
N SER A 423 -27.45 35.05 17.34
CA SER A 423 -27.11 34.97 18.75
C SER A 423 -26.46 33.64 19.16
N GLY A 424 -26.64 32.58 18.36
CA GLY A 424 -25.99 31.29 18.59
C GLY A 424 -26.48 30.17 17.69
N PHE A 425 -26.24 28.94 18.13
CA PHE A 425 -26.71 27.72 17.47
C PHE A 425 -27.24 26.71 18.48
N ASP A 426 -28.31 26.03 18.10
CA ASP A 426 -28.80 24.84 18.78
C ASP A 426 -28.45 23.60 17.97
N LEU A 427 -27.89 22.61 18.65
CA LEU A 427 -27.71 21.28 18.10
C LEU A 427 -29.07 20.59 18.04
N VAL A 428 -29.44 20.08 16.87
CA VAL A 428 -30.61 19.23 16.68
C VAL A 428 -30.14 17.83 16.34
N ASN A 429 -30.50 16.85 17.16
CA ASN A 429 -30.33 15.44 16.82
C ASN A 429 -31.34 15.06 15.75
N LEU A 430 -30.85 14.66 14.58
CA LEU A 430 -31.71 14.36 13.43
C LEU A 430 -32.40 12.99 13.53
N ALA A 431 -32.09 12.16 14.52
CA ALA A 431 -32.81 10.91 14.75
C ALA A 431 -34.16 11.14 15.44
N ASP A 432 -34.17 11.89 16.54
CA ASP A 432 -35.33 12.08 17.43
C ASP A 432 -35.88 13.53 17.43
N GLY A 433 -35.12 14.49 16.91
CA GLY A 433 -35.46 15.92 16.93
C GLY A 433 -35.09 16.63 18.23
N ALA A 434 -34.40 15.97 19.16
CA ALA A 434 -33.97 16.57 20.42
C ALA A 434 -33.06 17.78 20.17
N ARG A 435 -33.28 18.87 20.92
CA ARG A 435 -32.53 20.13 20.76
C ARG A 435 -31.73 20.43 22.02
N GLN A 436 -30.47 20.80 21.85
CA GLN A 436 -29.56 21.19 22.93
C GLN A 436 -28.80 22.48 22.53
N PRO A 437 -28.64 23.46 23.42
CA PRO A 437 -27.78 24.61 23.15
C PRO A 437 -26.35 24.17 22.79
N LEU A 438 -25.87 24.54 21.59
CA LEU A 438 -24.52 24.21 21.14
C LEU A 438 -23.54 25.32 21.49
N CYS A 439 -23.86 26.54 21.08
CA CYS A 439 -23.05 27.72 21.37
C CYS A 439 -23.88 29.01 21.35
N ARG A 440 -23.37 30.05 22.02
CA ARG A 440 -23.93 31.42 22.05
C ARG A 440 -22.81 32.46 21.93
N ARG A 441 -23.17 33.70 21.61
CA ARG A 441 -22.24 34.86 21.63
C ARG A 441 -21.98 35.40 23.05
N GLU A 442 -22.98 35.33 23.93
CA GLU A 442 -22.95 35.82 25.32
C GLU A 442 -22.53 34.71 26.32
N PRO A 443 -22.21 35.00 27.61
CA PRO A 443 -21.34 34.12 28.41
C PRO A 443 -22.02 32.80 28.82
N GLY A 444 -21.21 31.74 28.93
CA GLY A 444 -21.63 30.43 29.45
C GLY A 444 -20.91 29.23 28.83
N GLY A 445 -20.36 29.35 27.63
CA GLY A 445 -19.56 28.29 26.99
C GLY A 445 -18.08 28.34 27.38
N THR A 446 -17.49 27.15 27.56
CA THR A 446 -16.09 26.93 27.98
C THR A 446 -15.12 26.93 26.81
N VAL A 447 -15.55 26.43 25.65
CA VAL A 447 -14.72 26.34 24.43
C VAL A 447 -15.00 27.53 23.51
N ARG A 448 -13.98 28.34 23.20
CA ARG A 448 -14.12 29.51 22.33
C ARG A 448 -13.71 29.19 20.90
N ALA A 449 -14.57 29.50 19.93
CA ALA A 449 -14.21 29.51 18.51
C ALA A 449 -14.80 30.77 17.83
N GLY A 450 -13.93 31.72 17.52
CA GLY A 450 -14.33 33.04 17.03
C GLY A 450 -15.17 33.81 18.07
N GLU A 451 -16.35 34.26 17.64
CA GLU A 451 -17.32 35.00 18.45
C GLU A 451 -18.24 34.10 19.27
N PHE A 452 -18.20 32.78 19.07
CA PHE A 452 -19.08 31.83 19.74
C PHE A 452 -18.36 31.09 20.86
N ARG A 453 -19.09 30.84 21.95
CA ARG A 453 -18.68 30.01 23.07
C ARG A 453 -19.54 28.75 23.10
N PHE A 454 -18.90 27.59 22.97
CA PHE A 454 -19.52 26.28 22.93
C PHE A 454 -19.70 25.72 24.34
N TYR A 455 -20.86 25.11 24.58
CA TYR A 455 -21.16 24.41 25.82
C TYR A 455 -20.66 22.97 25.76
N ASP A 456 -20.08 22.49 26.85
CA ASP A 456 -19.60 21.11 26.95
C ASP A 456 -20.73 20.09 26.76
N ASP A 457 -21.91 20.36 27.31
CA ASP A 457 -23.10 19.53 27.15
C ASP A 457 -23.58 19.47 25.69
N GLY A 458 -23.54 20.60 24.98
CA GLY A 458 -23.87 20.67 23.56
C GLY A 458 -22.90 19.86 22.71
N LEU A 459 -21.60 19.96 22.99
CA LEU A 459 -20.57 19.14 22.33
C LEU A 459 -20.72 17.66 22.68
N ALA A 460 -21.02 17.32 23.94
CA ALA A 460 -21.24 15.94 24.38
C ALA A 460 -22.47 15.33 23.71
N ALA A 461 -23.57 16.06 23.62
CA ALA A 461 -24.77 15.65 22.89
C ALA A 461 -24.48 15.39 21.40
N GLY A 462 -23.69 16.25 20.76
CA GLY A 462 -23.26 16.05 19.38
C GLY A 462 -22.42 14.80 19.19
N ARG A 463 -21.46 14.56 20.10
CA ARG A 463 -20.65 13.34 20.09
C ARG A 463 -21.49 12.07 20.32
N ALA A 464 -22.49 12.14 21.20
CA ALA A 464 -23.40 11.03 21.46
C ALA A 464 -24.29 10.71 20.24
N ALA A 465 -24.85 11.73 19.59
CA ALA A 465 -25.66 11.60 18.38
C ALA A 465 -24.86 11.05 17.17
N LEU A 466 -23.54 11.24 17.16
CA LEU A 466 -22.63 10.71 16.14
C LEU A 466 -21.96 9.38 16.53
N SER A 467 -22.31 8.79 17.67
CA SER A 467 -21.77 7.50 18.09
C SER A 467 -22.28 6.36 17.22
N ALA A 468 -21.50 5.27 17.12
CA ALA A 468 -21.88 4.09 16.33
C ALA A 468 -23.24 3.49 16.74
N GLY A 469 -23.59 3.55 18.03
CA GLY A 469 -24.88 3.10 18.54
C GLY A 469 -26.04 4.00 18.11
N ALA A 470 -25.88 5.33 18.20
CA ALA A 470 -26.91 6.28 17.80
C ALA A 470 -27.17 6.28 16.28
N LEU A 471 -26.12 5.98 15.49
CA LEU A 471 -26.21 5.89 14.03
C LEU A 471 -26.61 4.49 13.53
N ALA A 472 -26.85 3.53 14.42
CA ALA A 472 -27.26 2.19 14.05
C ALA A 472 -28.65 2.21 13.39
N GLY A 473 -28.75 1.70 12.16
CA GLY A 473 -30.00 1.67 11.40
C GLY A 473 -30.41 3.02 10.78
N ALA A 474 -29.52 4.02 10.78
CA ALA A 474 -29.72 5.22 9.95
C ALA A 474 -29.57 4.87 8.46
N ASP A 475 -30.33 5.56 7.61
CA ASP A 475 -30.26 5.44 6.15
C ASP A 475 -29.35 6.51 5.52
N ALA A 476 -29.15 7.62 6.22
CA ALA A 476 -28.13 8.62 5.90
C ALA A 476 -27.70 9.37 7.18
N VAL A 477 -26.45 9.83 7.22
CA VAL A 477 -25.89 10.57 8.36
C VAL A 477 -25.54 11.98 7.93
N PHE A 478 -26.02 12.97 8.67
CA PHE A 478 -25.77 14.38 8.38
C PHE A 478 -24.90 14.99 9.47
N ILE A 479 -23.95 15.84 9.07
CA ILE A 479 -23.04 16.55 9.98
C ILE A 479 -22.95 18.00 9.53
N ASP A 480 -23.58 18.89 10.29
CA ASP A 480 -23.55 20.34 10.10
C ASP A 480 -22.98 21.04 11.33
N GLU A 481 -21.82 21.72 11.29
CA GLU A 481 -20.90 21.98 10.17
C GLU A 481 -19.48 21.40 10.47
N VAL A 482 -18.78 20.86 9.47
CA VAL A 482 -17.36 20.51 9.61
C VAL A 482 -16.50 21.75 9.34
N GLY A 483 -15.95 22.33 10.41
CA GLY A 483 -15.27 23.61 10.37
C GLY A 483 -13.83 23.59 10.89
N PHE A 484 -13.35 24.75 11.33
CA PHE A 484 -12.01 24.91 11.92
C PHE A 484 -11.83 24.07 13.18
N LEU A 485 -12.85 24.00 14.03
CA LEU A 485 -12.80 23.24 15.28
C LEU A 485 -12.50 21.76 15.00
N GLU A 486 -13.15 21.16 14.02
CA GLU A 486 -12.91 19.76 13.63
C GLU A 486 -11.55 19.60 12.94
N LEU A 487 -11.12 20.58 12.13
CA LEU A 487 -9.81 20.55 11.45
C LEU A 487 -8.65 20.52 12.44
N GLU A 488 -8.80 21.22 13.57
CA GLU A 488 -7.84 21.24 14.69
C GLU A 488 -7.96 20.02 15.62
N GLY A 489 -8.94 19.14 15.38
CA GLY A 489 -9.16 17.91 16.16
C GLY A 489 -10.14 18.05 17.33
N GLY A 490 -10.75 19.23 17.51
CA GLY A 490 -11.81 19.47 18.49
C GLY A 490 -13.21 19.10 17.99
N GLY A 491 -14.23 19.54 18.72
CA GLY A 491 -15.63 19.36 18.34
C GLY A 491 -16.01 17.88 18.23
N TRP A 492 -16.41 17.46 17.03
CA TRP A 492 -16.72 16.07 16.67
C TRP A 492 -15.68 15.42 15.74
N ALA A 493 -14.45 15.92 15.65
CA ALA A 493 -13.40 15.32 14.83
C ALA A 493 -13.14 13.81 15.08
N PRO A 494 -13.18 13.30 16.34
CA PRO A 494 -13.05 11.87 16.60
C PRO A 494 -14.19 11.07 15.98
N GLN A 495 -15.44 11.50 16.21
CA GLN A 495 -16.64 10.84 15.70
C GLN A 495 -16.70 10.92 14.18
N LEU A 496 -16.33 12.07 13.59
CA LEU A 496 -16.21 12.22 12.14
C LEU A 496 -15.22 11.21 11.56
N SER A 497 -14.10 10.97 12.23
CA SER A 497 -13.11 9.97 11.80
C SER A 497 -13.66 8.54 11.88
N GLU A 498 -14.50 8.24 12.88
CA GLU A 498 -15.18 6.93 13.00
C GLU A 498 -16.27 6.75 11.93
N VAL A 499 -17.14 7.76 11.76
CA VAL A 499 -18.21 7.78 10.75
C VAL A 499 -17.64 7.59 9.34
N LEU A 500 -16.52 8.25 9.03
CA LEU A 500 -15.87 8.15 7.72
C LEU A 500 -14.98 6.91 7.57
N GLY A 501 -14.50 6.33 8.67
CA GLY A 501 -13.61 5.15 8.68
C GLY A 501 -14.34 3.81 8.52
N ALA A 502 -15.63 3.75 8.86
CA ALA A 502 -16.47 2.57 8.70
C ALA A 502 -17.26 2.58 7.39
N GLY A 503 -17.56 1.40 6.85
CA GLY A 503 -18.67 1.25 5.90
C GLY A 503 -19.99 1.63 6.59
N GLY A 504 -20.97 2.11 5.84
CA GLY A 504 -22.23 2.57 6.43
C GLY A 504 -23.09 3.40 5.48
N PRO A 505 -24.23 3.91 5.96
CA PRO A 505 -25.16 4.70 5.16
C PRO A 505 -24.50 6.00 4.67
N PRO A 506 -24.85 6.54 3.50
CA PRO A 506 -24.24 7.76 2.97
C PRO A 506 -24.16 8.90 4.00
N ALA A 507 -23.03 9.61 4.01
CA ALA A 507 -22.78 10.75 4.89
C ALA A 507 -22.88 12.07 4.11
N VAL A 508 -23.52 13.08 4.69
CA VAL A 508 -23.64 14.44 4.15
C VAL A 508 -22.96 15.40 5.11
N LEU A 509 -21.91 16.08 4.65
CA LEU A 509 -21.15 17.03 5.46
C LEU A 509 -21.36 18.45 4.94
N ALA A 510 -21.78 19.37 5.81
CA ALA A 510 -21.77 20.79 5.48
C ALA A 510 -20.38 21.37 5.75
N VAL A 511 -19.82 22.11 4.78
CA VAL A 511 -18.47 22.68 4.84
C VAL A 511 -18.45 24.05 4.18
N ARG A 512 -17.79 25.04 4.80
CA ARG A 512 -17.59 26.37 4.19
C ARG A 512 -16.78 26.29 2.90
N ASP A 513 -17.12 27.12 1.91
CA ASP A 513 -16.46 27.17 0.60
C ASP A 513 -14.92 27.19 0.72
N TYR A 514 -14.39 28.09 1.57
CA TYR A 514 -12.94 28.27 1.74
C TYR A 514 -12.24 27.19 2.58
N LEU A 515 -13.01 26.30 3.24
CA LEU A 515 -12.49 25.16 4.02
C LEU A 515 -12.59 23.83 3.26
N LEU A 516 -13.32 23.79 2.14
CA LEU A 516 -13.63 22.58 1.41
C LEU A 516 -12.38 21.74 1.10
N GLU A 517 -11.38 22.33 0.47
CA GLU A 517 -10.13 21.65 0.11
C GLU A 517 -9.35 21.16 1.34
N LYS A 518 -9.36 21.94 2.44
CA LYS A 518 -8.68 21.56 3.69
C LYS A 518 -9.37 20.36 4.34
N VAL A 519 -10.70 20.33 4.37
CA VAL A 519 -11.50 19.21 4.89
C VAL A 519 -11.30 17.98 4.01
N MET A 520 -11.36 18.13 2.69
CA MET A 520 -11.09 17.04 1.76
C MET A 520 -9.69 16.45 1.94
N ALA A 521 -8.66 17.29 2.14
CA ALA A 521 -7.31 16.83 2.40
C ALA A 521 -7.17 16.14 3.78
N ARG A 522 -7.75 16.73 4.84
CA ARG A 522 -7.60 16.26 6.22
C ARG A 522 -8.19 14.86 6.47
N TRP A 523 -9.34 14.56 5.85
CA TRP A 523 -10.00 13.26 5.92
C TRP A 523 -9.90 12.44 4.62
N ARG A 524 -9.10 12.89 3.65
CA ARG A 524 -8.88 12.23 2.35
C ARG A 524 -10.20 11.89 1.63
N LEU A 525 -11.14 12.83 1.69
CA LEU A 525 -12.48 12.64 1.15
C LEU A 525 -12.46 12.65 -0.37
N ARG A 526 -13.26 11.75 -0.94
CA ARG A 526 -13.62 11.75 -2.36
C ARG A 526 -15.14 11.84 -2.45
N PRO A 527 -15.69 13.06 -2.50
CA PRO A 527 -17.12 13.21 -2.46
C PRO A 527 -17.77 12.60 -3.70
N SER A 528 -18.88 11.88 -3.52
CA SER A 528 -19.77 11.43 -4.59
C SER A 528 -20.35 12.62 -5.35
N ALA A 529 -20.66 13.70 -4.63
CA ALA A 529 -21.00 14.99 -5.20
C ALA A 529 -20.67 16.12 -4.21
N VAL A 530 -20.42 17.31 -4.77
CA VAL A 530 -20.32 18.57 -4.03
C VAL A 530 -21.48 19.46 -4.46
N TRP A 531 -22.36 19.77 -3.53
CA TRP A 531 -23.55 20.58 -3.73
C TRP A 531 -23.32 21.99 -3.21
N LYS A 532 -23.34 22.98 -4.10
CA LYS A 532 -23.32 24.38 -3.70
C LYS A 532 -24.73 24.82 -3.31
N THR A 533 -24.88 25.46 -2.16
CA THR A 533 -26.18 25.99 -1.72
C THR A 533 -26.77 26.96 -2.74
N GLY A 534 -28.09 26.91 -2.91
CA GLY A 534 -28.84 27.68 -3.91
C GLY A 534 -28.70 27.17 -5.35
N LYS A 535 -27.83 26.19 -5.64
CA LYS A 535 -27.66 25.62 -7.00
C LYS A 535 -28.24 24.21 -7.17
N ILE A 536 -28.59 23.54 -6.07
CA ILE A 536 -29.18 22.21 -6.09
C ILE A 536 -30.59 22.26 -5.50
N ALA A 537 -31.55 21.61 -6.15
CA ALA A 537 -32.87 21.40 -5.58
C ALA A 537 -32.81 20.27 -4.53
N PRO A 538 -33.43 20.41 -3.35
CA PRO A 538 -33.41 19.38 -2.31
C PRO A 538 -33.88 17.99 -2.79
N ALA A 539 -34.89 17.95 -3.67
CA ALA A 539 -35.38 16.69 -4.26
C ALA A 539 -34.32 15.97 -5.11
N ALA A 540 -33.57 16.71 -5.93
CA ALA A 540 -32.49 16.14 -6.75
C ALA A 540 -31.31 15.66 -5.89
N ALA A 541 -31.00 16.38 -4.81
CA ALA A 541 -29.99 15.94 -3.84
C ALA A 541 -30.45 14.67 -3.08
N LEU A 542 -31.73 14.54 -2.74
CA LEU A 542 -32.29 13.33 -2.15
C LEU A 542 -32.24 12.14 -3.10
N GLU A 543 -32.56 12.33 -4.39
CA GLU A 543 -32.47 11.28 -5.41
C GLU A 543 -31.04 10.76 -5.52
N ALA A 544 -30.06 11.66 -5.60
CA ALA A 544 -28.64 11.29 -5.60
C ALA A 544 -28.21 10.60 -4.30
N LEU A 545 -28.76 10.99 -3.15
CA LEU A 545 -28.49 10.37 -1.85
C LEU A 545 -29.06 8.94 -1.75
N THR A 546 -30.22 8.71 -2.35
CA THR A 546 -30.98 7.45 -2.23
C THR A 546 -30.70 6.44 -3.34
N ALA A 547 -30.37 6.87 -4.57
CA ALA A 547 -29.87 6.00 -5.65
C ALA A 547 -28.54 5.31 -5.29
N SER A 548 -27.90 5.82 -4.24
CA SER A 548 -26.61 5.41 -3.72
C SER A 548 -26.67 4.40 -2.58
N THR A 549 -27.86 4.11 -2.06
CA THR A 549 -28.07 3.03 -1.08
C THR A 549 -28.23 1.72 -1.86
N PRO A 550 -27.37 0.69 -1.67
CA PRO A 550 -27.65 -0.62 -2.25
C PRO A 550 -29.00 -1.08 -1.72
N ALA A 551 -29.88 -1.55 -2.62
CA ALA A 551 -30.99 -2.38 -2.18
C ALA A 551 -30.38 -3.59 -1.43
N LEU A 552 -30.87 -3.82 -0.22
CA LEU A 552 -30.41 -4.84 0.73
C LEU A 552 -30.18 -6.21 0.08
#